data_AF-A0A0D0BKH1-F1
#
_entry.id   AF-A0A0D0BKH1-F1
#
_cell.length_a   1.000
_cell.length_b   1.000
_cell.length_c   1.000
_cell.angle_alpha   90.00
_cell.angle_beta   90.00
_cell.angle_gamma   90.00
#
_symmetry.space_group_name_H-M   'P 1'
#
loop_
_entity.id
_entity.type
_entity.pdbx_description
1 polymer ?
#
loop_
_entity_poly.entity_id
_entity_poly.type
_entity_poly.pdbx_seq_one_letter_code
_entity_poly.pdbx_strand_id
1 'polypeptide(L)'
;MQAQRAVTFHVLQKFHLLSFMSKVLMDEFYHTLECLTDNTGTQVPLFCCIWMNKHFGFGHVLGGVEAATPGKLAVMCPACPCPGVNLPSGWESTPPKKV
;
A
#
# COMPACT_ATOMS: atom_id res chain seq x y z
N MET A 1 -22.65 5.49 13.51
CA MET A 1 -22.28 6.31 12.34
C MET A 1 -21.39 5.45 11.45
N GLN A 2 -21.97 4.87 10.41
CA GLN A 2 -21.34 3.85 9.58
C GLN A 2 -20.56 4.59 8.49
N ALA A 3 -19.23 4.58 8.55
CA ALA A 3 -18.40 5.20 7.52
C ALA A 3 -18.72 4.52 6.19
N GLN A 4 -19.31 5.27 5.26
CA GLN A 4 -19.76 4.74 3.98
C GLN A 4 -18.52 4.58 3.09
N ARG A 5 -17.92 3.38 3.15
CA ARG A 5 -16.73 3.00 2.38
C ARG A 5 -17.12 2.77 0.92
N ALA A 6 -17.21 3.84 0.11
CA ALA A 6 -17.36 3.73 -1.34
C ALA A 6 -16.45 4.73 -2.09
N VAL A 7 -15.59 4.22 -2.97
CA VAL A 7 -14.92 5.01 -4.02
C VAL A 7 -15.47 4.53 -5.34
N THR A 8 -15.90 5.46 -6.19
CA THR A 8 -16.45 5.11 -7.49
C THR A 8 -15.34 4.74 -8.47
N PHE A 9 -15.61 3.79 -9.38
CA PHE A 9 -14.69 3.43 -10.48
C PHE A 9 -14.23 4.64 -11.28
N HIS A 10 -15.05 5.69 -11.34
CA HIS A 10 -14.72 6.96 -11.99
C HIS A 10 -13.49 7.66 -11.39
N VAL A 11 -13.32 7.62 -10.07
CA VAL A 11 -12.16 8.21 -9.38
C VAL A 11 -10.89 7.42 -9.70
N LEU A 12 -10.97 6.09 -9.68
CA LEU A 12 -9.87 5.19 -10.05
C LEU A 12 -9.44 5.38 -11.52
N GLN A 13 -10.41 5.52 -12.43
CA GLN A 13 -10.14 5.75 -13.84
C GLN A 13 -9.48 7.12 -14.07
N LYS A 14 -9.92 8.17 -13.36
CA LYS A 14 -9.29 9.49 -13.41
C LYS A 14 -7.84 9.45 -12.94
N PHE A 15 -7.57 8.80 -11.80
CA PHE A 15 -6.20 8.64 -11.32
C PHE A 15 -5.33 7.91 -12.37
N HIS A 16 -5.82 6.79 -12.88
CA HIS A 16 -5.10 5.99 -13.87
C HIS A 16 -4.72 6.81 -15.12
N LEU A 17 -5.65 7.60 -15.65
CA LEU A 17 -5.37 8.50 -16.78
C LEU A 17 -4.37 9.59 -16.42
N LEU A 18 -4.52 10.22 -15.26
CA LEU A 18 -3.62 11.30 -14.81
C LEU A 18 -2.20 10.80 -14.55
N SER A 19 -2.03 9.58 -14.02
CA SER A 19 -0.71 8.96 -13.81
C SER A 19 0.05 8.69 -15.11
N PHE A 20 -0.65 8.52 -16.24
CA PHE A 20 0.00 8.36 -17.55
C PHE A 20 0.22 9.68 -18.28
N MET A 21 -0.73 10.61 -18.16
CA MET A 21 -0.68 11.90 -18.86
C MET A 21 0.23 12.92 -18.16
N SER A 22 0.45 12.75 -16.86
CA SER A 22 1.23 13.65 -16.02
C SER A 22 1.93 12.86 -14.90
N LYS A 23 3.01 13.41 -14.34
CA LYS A 23 3.68 12.81 -13.17
C LYS A 23 2.93 13.13 -11.88
N VAL A 24 1.61 12.93 -11.86
CA VAL A 24 0.80 13.12 -10.65
C VAL A 24 1.10 11.97 -9.69
N LEU A 25 1.65 12.34 -8.54
CA LEU A 25 1.85 11.40 -7.44
C LEU A 25 0.50 11.05 -6.81
N MET A 26 0.43 9.86 -6.22
CA MET A 26 -0.78 9.42 -5.52
C MET A 26 -1.16 10.40 -4.40
N ASP A 27 -0.17 10.93 -3.69
CA ASP A 27 -0.33 11.88 -2.59
C ASP A 27 -0.98 13.19 -3.06
N GLU A 28 -0.51 13.74 -4.19
CA GLU A 28 -1.07 14.95 -4.79
C GLU A 28 -2.53 14.75 -5.24
N PHE A 29 -2.82 13.59 -5.85
CA PHE A 29 -4.18 13.26 -6.27
C PHE A 29 -5.10 13.03 -5.06
N TYR A 30 -4.59 12.39 -4.01
CA TYR A 30 -5.30 12.20 -2.75
C TYR A 30 -5.64 13.55 -2.11
N HIS A 31 -4.69 14.46 -2.01
CA HIS A 31 -4.92 15.77 -1.39
C HIS A 31 -5.88 16.63 -2.22
N THR A 32 -5.87 16.46 -3.54
CA THR A 32 -6.89 17.05 -4.43
C THR A 32 -8.28 16.51 -4.12
N LEU A 33 -8.43 15.19 -3.91
CA LEU A 33 -9.71 14.59 -3.53
C LEU A 33 -10.17 15.05 -2.15
N GLU A 34 -9.25 15.12 -1.19
CA GLU A 34 -9.52 15.64 0.16
C GLU A 34 -10.04 17.07 0.08
N CYS A 35 -9.35 17.98 -0.61
CA CYS A 35 -9.81 19.35 -0.84
C CYS A 35 -11.19 19.44 -1.52
N LEU A 36 -11.51 18.51 -2.43
CA LEU A 36 -12.80 18.47 -3.12
C LEU A 36 -13.95 17.94 -2.24
N THR A 37 -13.65 17.08 -1.27
CA THR A 37 -14.65 16.50 -0.37
C THR A 37 -14.81 17.27 0.93
N ASP A 38 -13.69 17.60 1.58
CA ASP A 38 -13.59 18.24 2.89
C ASP A 38 -12.17 18.82 3.05
N ASN A 39 -12.06 20.14 2.93
CA ASN A 39 -10.77 20.84 2.98
C ASN A 39 -10.20 21.02 4.40
N THR A 40 -10.83 20.41 5.42
CA THR A 40 -10.37 20.53 6.81
C THR A 40 -9.22 19.59 7.17
N GLY A 41 -8.88 18.62 6.30
CA GLY A 41 -7.77 17.68 6.52
C GLY A 41 -8.03 16.63 7.61
N THR A 42 -9.29 16.47 8.05
CA THR A 42 -9.63 15.56 9.15
C THR A 42 -10.06 14.16 8.71
N GLN A 43 -10.28 13.94 7.41
CA GLN A 43 -10.77 12.66 6.89
C GLN A 43 -9.83 12.09 5.84
N VAL A 44 -9.54 10.79 5.97
CA VAL A 44 -8.72 10.07 5.00
C VAL A 44 -9.59 9.53 3.86
N PRO A 45 -9.49 10.06 2.61
CA PRO A 45 -10.15 9.48 1.46
C PRO A 45 -9.88 7.97 1.33
N LEU A 46 -10.97 7.21 1.23
CA LEU A 46 -10.98 5.77 1.03
C LEU A 46 -10.21 5.30 -0.23
N PHE A 47 -9.92 6.23 -1.16
CA PHE A 47 -9.12 5.99 -2.36
C PHE A 47 -7.73 5.42 -2.05
N CYS A 48 -7.05 5.97 -1.04
CA CYS A 48 -5.74 5.48 -0.61
C CYS A 48 -5.81 4.03 -0.14
N CYS A 49 -6.82 3.69 0.66
CA CYS A 49 -7.01 2.33 1.14
C CYS A 49 -7.23 1.34 -0.02
N ILE A 50 -8.07 1.68 -1.01
CA ILE A 50 -8.35 0.78 -2.14
C ILE A 50 -7.14 0.61 -3.05
N TRP A 51 -6.43 1.70 -3.35
CA TRP A 51 -5.23 1.65 -4.19
C TRP A 51 -4.13 0.81 -3.55
N MET A 52 -3.86 1.03 -2.26
CA MET A 52 -2.89 0.25 -1.50
C MET A 52 -3.27 -1.24 -1.48
N ASN A 53 -4.52 -1.57 -1.14
CA ASN A 53 -4.95 -2.96 -1.11
C ASN A 53 -4.87 -3.64 -2.48
N LYS A 54 -5.14 -2.94 -3.59
CA LYS A 54 -4.94 -3.47 -4.94
C LYS A 54 -3.46 -3.75 -5.23
N HIS A 55 -2.58 -2.81 -4.92
CA HIS A 55 -1.14 -2.96 -5.19
C HIS A 55 -0.46 -4.03 -4.32
N PHE A 56 -0.93 -4.21 -3.09
CA PHE A 56 -0.40 -5.22 -2.18
C PHE A 56 -1.15 -6.57 -2.23
N GLY A 57 -2.05 -6.76 -3.20
CA GLY A 57 -2.73 -8.04 -3.43
C GLY A 57 -3.85 -8.38 -2.43
N PHE A 58 -4.26 -7.43 -1.59
CA PHE A 58 -5.36 -7.60 -0.64
C PHE A 58 -6.76 -7.50 -1.27
N GLY A 59 -6.85 -7.21 -2.57
CA GLY A 59 -8.13 -7.18 -3.29
C GLY A 59 -8.85 -8.53 -3.37
N HIS A 60 -8.15 -9.66 -3.21
CA HIS A 60 -8.73 -11.01 -3.32
C HIS A 60 -8.56 -11.88 -2.05
N VAL A 61 -8.17 -11.28 -0.92
CA VAL A 61 -8.02 -12.05 0.33
C VAL A 61 -9.40 -12.54 0.80
N LEU A 62 -9.49 -13.84 1.10
CA LEU A 62 -10.68 -14.42 1.72
C LEU A 62 -10.90 -13.75 3.09
N GLY A 63 -12.05 -13.09 3.25
CA GLY A 63 -12.34 -12.25 4.43
C GLY A 63 -12.02 -10.76 4.27
N GLY A 64 -11.46 -10.35 3.12
CA GLY A 64 -11.20 -8.96 2.77
C GLY A 64 -10.08 -8.31 3.58
N VAL A 65 -9.98 -6.99 3.50
CA VAL A 65 -8.96 -6.18 4.19
C VAL A 65 -9.04 -6.34 5.71
N GLU A 66 -10.24 -6.55 6.25
CA GLU A 66 -10.47 -6.74 7.70
C GLU A 66 -9.86 -8.05 8.22
N ALA A 67 -9.64 -9.05 7.35
CA ALA A 67 -8.94 -10.28 7.70
C ALA A 67 -7.40 -10.14 7.63
N ALA A 68 -6.89 -9.02 7.13
CA ALA A 68 -5.45 -8.77 7.06
C ALA A 68 -4.89 -8.41 8.44
N THR A 69 -3.94 -9.20 8.94
CA THR A 69 -3.23 -8.89 10.17
C THR A 69 -2.40 -7.60 10.00
N PRO A 70 -2.28 -6.74 11.03
CA PRO A 70 -1.41 -5.57 10.96
C PRO A 70 0.00 -5.91 10.46
N GLY A 71 0.55 -5.08 9.57
CA GLY A 71 1.88 -5.27 8.97
C GLY A 71 1.90 -6.06 7.66
N LYS A 72 0.78 -6.65 7.22
CA LYS A 72 0.69 -7.40 5.96
C LYS A 72 0.81 -6.57 4.68
N LEU A 73 0.63 -5.24 4.77
CA LEU A 73 0.90 -4.30 3.68
C LEU A 73 2.38 -3.88 3.60
N ALA A 74 3.23 -4.27 4.56
CA ALA A 74 4.64 -3.95 4.50
C ALA A 74 5.35 -4.91 3.52
N VAL A 75 6.18 -4.36 2.63
CA VAL A 75 7.10 -5.17 1.82
C VAL A 75 8.16 -5.73 2.75
N MET A 76 8.43 -7.03 2.65
CA MET A 76 9.60 -7.63 3.31
C MET A 76 10.86 -6.92 2.83
N CYS A 77 11.63 -6.35 3.74
CA CYS A 77 12.86 -5.65 3.38
C CYS A 77 13.85 -6.64 2.76
N PRO A 78 14.29 -6.47 1.49
CA PRO A 78 15.20 -7.40 0.84
C PRO A 78 16.60 -7.39 1.46
N ALA A 79 16.97 -6.33 2.18
CA ALA A 79 18.24 -6.22 2.89
C ALA A 79 18.22 -6.88 4.27
N CYS A 80 17.04 -7.11 4.85
CA CYS A 80 16.95 -7.77 6.15
C CYS A 80 17.29 -9.27 6.03
N PRO A 81 18.05 -9.85 6.97
CA PRO A 81 18.35 -11.28 6.95
C PRO A 81 17.07 -12.13 7.05
N CYS A 82 16.75 -12.88 6.01
CA CYS A 82 15.59 -13.76 5.91
C CYS A 82 16.07 -15.20 5.68
N PRO A 83 16.17 -16.01 6.75
CA PRO A 83 16.57 -17.42 6.65
C PRO A 83 15.72 -18.18 5.62
N GLY A 84 16.38 -18.91 4.72
CA GLY A 84 15.71 -19.67 3.66
C GLY A 84 15.16 -18.84 2.50
N VAL A 85 15.31 -17.51 2.52
CA VAL A 85 14.91 -16.63 1.41
C VAL A 85 16.12 -15.97 0.77
N ASN A 86 16.85 -15.13 1.52
CA ASN A 86 18.01 -14.38 1.03
C ASN A 86 19.32 -14.71 1.76
N LEU A 87 19.29 -15.67 2.70
CA LEU A 87 20.48 -16.18 3.39
C LEU A 87 20.82 -17.60 2.90
N PRO A 88 22.10 -17.92 2.68
CA PRO A 88 22.53 -19.27 2.32
C PRO A 88 22.31 -20.26 3.48
N SER A 89 22.15 -21.54 3.16
CA SER A 89 22.08 -22.61 4.17
C SER A 89 23.34 -22.63 5.03
N GLY A 90 23.18 -22.67 6.36
CA GLY A 90 24.31 -22.64 7.30
C GLY A 90 24.91 -21.25 7.54
N TRP A 91 24.21 -20.16 7.17
CA TRP A 91 24.65 -18.79 7.43
C TRP A 91 24.97 -18.53 8.92
N GLU A 92 24.24 -19.18 9.83
CA GLU A 92 24.42 -19.10 11.29
C GLU A 92 25.82 -19.55 11.74
N SER A 93 26.39 -20.52 11.03
CA SER A 93 27.69 -21.11 11.31
C SER A 93 28.82 -20.44 10.53
N THR A 94 28.53 -19.38 9.77
CA THR A 94 29.55 -18.68 8.98
C THR A 94 30.39 -17.81 9.91
N PRO A 95 31.70 -18.10 10.07
CA PRO A 95 32.54 -17.30 10.94
C PRO A 95 32.63 -15.87 10.41
N PRO A 96 32.74 -14.85 11.29
CA PRO A 96 32.89 -13.47 10.86
C PRO A 96 34.12 -13.36 9.96
N LYS A 97 33.92 -12.75 8.79
CA LYS A 97 35.01 -12.49 7.85
C LYS A 97 36.00 -11.58 8.56
N LYS A 98 37.23 -12.05 8.80
CA LYS A 98 38.31 -11.18 9.29
C LYS A 98 38.60 -10.16 8.20
N VAL A 99 38.34 -8.89 8.51
CA VAL A 99 38.72 -7.73 7.69
C VAL A 99 40.18 -7.41 7.95
#